data_AF-A0A429G8Q1-F1
#
_entry.id   AF-A0A429G8Q1-F1
#
_cell.length_a   1.000
_cell.length_b   1.000
_cell.length_c   1.000
_cell.angle_alpha   90.00
_cell.angle_beta   90.00
_cell.angle_gamma   90.00
#
_symmetry.space_group_name_H-M   'P 1'
#
loop_
_entity.id
_entity.type
_entity.pdbx_description
1 polymer ?
#
loop_
_entity_poly.entity_id
_entity_poly.type
_entity_poly.pdbx_seq_one_letter_code
_entity_poly.pdbx_strand_id
1 'polypeptide(L)'
;MKGDRVEIVIDAGGEGTRTYEVTATRAGRRVEIETRRGVVEVSEVTRTGTPVRTARFMSSRVLALVEYPIADETPADGDPSF
;
A
#
# COMPACT_ATOMS: atom_id res chain seq x y z
N MET A 1 -8.18 5.73 9.30
CA MET A 1 -6.92 4.97 9.51
C MET A 1 -6.32 4.76 8.12
N LYS A 2 -5.13 5.33 7.81
CA LYS A 2 -4.47 4.99 6.53
C LYS A 2 -3.96 3.57 6.63
N GLY A 3 -4.09 2.80 5.55
CA GLY A 3 -3.57 1.45 5.49
C GLY A 3 -2.07 1.40 5.74
N ASP A 4 -1.61 0.29 6.34
CA ASP A 4 -0.20 -0.07 6.31
C ASP A 4 0.16 -0.75 4.98
N ARG A 5 -0.81 -1.15 4.16
CA ARG A 5 -0.57 -1.78 2.86
C ARG A 5 -1.44 -1.20 1.75
N VAL A 6 -0.81 -1.02 0.59
CA VAL A 6 -1.48 -0.68 -0.67
C VAL A 6 -1.07 -1.69 -1.73
N GLU A 7 -2.06 -2.27 -2.40
CA GLU A 7 -1.86 -3.06 -3.62
C GLU A 7 -2.18 -2.20 -4.84
N ILE A 8 -1.30 -2.28 -5.83
CA ILE A 8 -1.37 -1.52 -7.07
C ILE A 8 -1.44 -2.51 -8.22
N VAL A 9 -2.52 -2.48 -8.99
CA VAL A 9 -2.66 -3.27 -10.21
C VAL A 9 -2.45 -2.34 -11.40
N ILE A 10 -1.56 -2.72 -12.31
CA ILE A 10 -1.29 -1.98 -13.54
C ILE A 10 -1.53 -2.84 -14.78
N ASP A 11 -1.85 -2.18 -15.89
CA ASP A 11 -1.66 -2.73 -17.23
C ASP A 11 -0.17 -2.71 -17.59
N ALA A 12 0.37 -3.87 -17.96
CA ALA A 12 1.76 -4.05 -18.33
C ALA A 12 2.03 -3.78 -19.81
N GLY A 13 1.21 -2.95 -20.47
CA GLY A 13 1.35 -2.62 -21.89
C GLY A 13 0.80 -3.70 -22.81
N GLY A 14 -0.36 -4.27 -22.46
CA GLY A 14 -1.04 -5.28 -23.29
C GLY A 14 -0.60 -6.72 -23.08
N GLU A 15 0.46 -6.97 -22.29
CA GLU A 15 0.89 -8.31 -21.89
C GLU A 15 0.05 -8.89 -20.72
N GLY A 16 -0.92 -8.12 -20.21
CA GLY A 16 -1.76 -8.45 -19.08
C GLY A 16 -1.53 -7.54 -17.88
N THR A 17 -2.00 -7.96 -16.70
CA THR A 17 -1.93 -7.16 -15.48
C THR A 17 -0.71 -7.52 -14.64
N ARG A 18 -0.11 -6.52 -13.98
CA ARG A 18 0.90 -6.74 -12.93
C ARG A 18 0.44 -6.13 -11.62
N THR A 19 0.65 -6.87 -10.54
CA THR A 19 0.32 -6.44 -9.19
C THR A 19 1.59 -6.13 -8.43
N TYR A 20 1.60 -4.97 -7.76
CA TYR A 20 2.66 -4.51 -6.87
C TYR A 20 2.09 -4.24 -5.49
N GLU A 21 2.92 -4.38 -4.47
CA GLU A 21 2.54 -4.09 -3.09
C GLU A 21 3.52 -3.07 -2.49
N VAL A 22 2.98 -2.10 -1.76
CA VAL A 22 3.75 -1.22 -0.88
C VAL A 22 3.19 -1.35 0.53
N THR A 23 4.03 -1.77 1.46
CA THR A 23 3.67 -2.02 2.86
C THR A 23 4.57 -1.21 3.78
N ALA A 24 4.02 -0.67 4.87
CA ALA A 24 4.74 0.02 5.92
C ALA A 24 5.52 -1.01 6.74
N THR A 25 6.85 -0.95 6.68
CA THR A 25 7.71 -2.03 7.21
C THR A 25 8.06 -1.88 8.69
N ARG A 26 7.66 -0.78 9.32
CA ARG A 26 7.99 -0.49 10.73
C ARG A 26 6.83 0.18 11.46
N ALA A 27 6.77 -0.07 12.78
CA ALA A 27 5.79 0.55 13.66
C ALA A 27 5.76 2.08 13.52
N GLY A 28 4.55 2.63 13.45
CA GLY A 28 4.32 4.07 13.32
C GLY A 28 4.58 4.65 11.93
N ARG A 29 4.97 3.82 10.94
CA ARG A 29 4.95 4.20 9.53
C ARG A 29 3.58 3.90 8.92
N ARG A 30 3.29 4.55 7.80
CA ARG A 30 2.06 4.35 7.03
C ARG A 30 2.36 4.42 5.54
N VAL A 31 1.43 3.96 4.72
CA VAL A 31 1.49 4.15 3.27
C VAL A 31 0.67 5.37 2.89
N GLU A 32 1.20 6.20 1.99
CA GLU A 32 0.51 7.32 1.40
C GLU A 32 0.45 7.19 -0.11
N ILE A 33 -0.68 7.62 -0.68
CA ILE A 33 -0.90 7.69 -2.12
C ILE A 33 -1.04 9.16 -2.48
N GLU A 34 -0.25 9.63 -3.44
CA GLU A 34 -0.38 10.96 -4.05
C GLU A 34 -0.49 10.80 -5.57
N THR A 35 -1.42 11.50 -6.21
CA THR A 35 -1.51 11.54 -7.67
C THR A 35 -1.20 12.94 -8.16
N ARG A 36 -0.14 13.08 -8.96
CA ARG A 36 0.28 14.37 -9.51
C ARG A 36 0.90 14.21 -10.90
N ARG A 37 0.59 15.13 -11.80
CA ARG A 37 1.19 15.22 -13.15
C ARG A 37 1.16 13.89 -13.92
N GLY A 38 0.07 13.12 -13.82
CA GLY A 38 -0.09 11.84 -14.52
C GLY A 38 0.72 10.68 -13.94
N VAL A 39 1.25 10.82 -12.72
CA VAL A 39 1.93 9.77 -11.97
C VAL A 39 1.20 9.55 -10.64
N VAL A 40 0.97 8.28 -10.30
CA VAL A 40 0.59 7.84 -8.96
C VAL A 40 1.88 7.50 -8.21
N GLU A 41 2.11 8.19 -7.10
CA GLU A 41 3.18 7.90 -6.16
C GLU A 41 2.59 7.16 -4.96
N VAL A 42 3.20 6.04 -4.59
CA VAL A 42 2.85 5.27 -3.39
C VAL A 42 4.09 5.19 -2.52
N SER A 43 4.02 5.79 -1.33
CA SER A 43 5.16 5.98 -0.45
C SER A 43 4.91 5.38 0.91
N GLU A 44 5.85 4.58 1.40
CA GLU A 44 5.99 4.38 2.84
C GLU A 44 6.55 5.68 3.43
N VAL A 45 5.89 6.21 4.45
CA VAL A 45 6.31 7.43 5.14
C VAL A 45 6.49 7.19 6.64
N THR A 46 7.40 7.95 7.25
CA THR A 46 7.53 8.03 8.71
C THR A 46 6.28 8.62 9.35
N ARG A 47 6.19 8.56 10.69
CA ARG A 47 5.12 9.22 11.45
C ARG A 47 4.99 10.72 11.16
N THR A 48 6.08 11.37 10.76
CA THR A 48 6.11 12.80 10.42
C THR A 48 5.85 13.08 8.93
N GLY A 49 5.56 12.05 8.13
CA GLY A 49 5.29 12.19 6.69
C GLY A 49 6.54 12.20 5.80
N THR A 50 7.72 11.89 6.35
CA THR A 50 8.94 11.82 5.54
C THR A 50 8.95 10.51 4.74
N PRO A 51 9.04 10.54 3.41
CA PRO A 51 9.08 9.32 2.61
C PRO A 51 10.37 8.54 2.84
N VAL A 52 10.25 7.24 3.05
CA VAL A 52 11.39 6.31 3.22
C VAL A 52 11.58 5.43 2.00
N ARG A 53 10.50 5.08 1.31
CA ARG A 53 10.51 4.36 0.03
C ARG A 53 9.33 4.83 -0.79
N THR A 54 9.53 5.04 -2.09
CA THR A 54 8.49 5.50 -3.01
C THR A 54 8.49 4.64 -4.26
N ALA A 55 7.32 4.13 -4.62
CA ALA A 55 7.02 3.55 -5.92
C ALA A 55 6.26 4.57 -6.77
N ARG A 56 6.51 4.55 -8.09
CA ARG A 56 5.87 5.46 -9.05
C ARG A 56 5.26 4.67 -10.20
N PHE A 57 4.02 4.99 -10.52
CA PHE A 57 3.27 4.35 -11.59
C PHE A 57 2.68 5.42 -12.51
N MET A 58 2.73 5.20 -13.82
CA MET A 58 2.01 6.05 -14.76
C MET A 58 0.52 5.93 -14.49
N SER A 59 -0.17 7.03 -14.17
CA SER A 59 -1.60 7.00 -13.81
C SER A 59 -2.45 6.37 -14.90
N SER A 60 -2.08 6.58 -16.17
CA SER A 60 -2.78 6.00 -17.33
C SER A 60 -2.72 4.48 -17.41
N ARG A 61 -1.84 3.83 -16.64
CA ARG A 61 -1.70 2.36 -16.60
C ARG A 61 -2.21 1.75 -15.31
N VAL A 62 -2.59 2.55 -14.31
CA VAL A 62 -3.11 2.02 -13.04
C VAL A 62 -4.55 1.57 -13.26
N LEU A 63 -4.81 0.28 -13.04
CA LEU A 63 -6.12 -0.33 -13.14
C LEU A 63 -6.84 -0.32 -11.78
N ALA A 64 -6.10 -0.50 -10.69
CA ALA A 64 -6.65 -0.45 -9.33
C ALA A 64 -5.61 0.01 -8.30
N LEU A 65 -6.11 0.67 -7.25
CA LEU A 65 -5.40 0.97 -6.00
C LEU A 65 -6.27 0.47 -4.86
N VAL A 66 -5.79 -0.51 -4.11
CA VAL A 66 -6.52 -1.11 -3.00
C VAL A 66 -5.79 -0.77 -1.71
N GLU A 67 -6.42 0.08 -0.87
CA GLU A 67 -5.93 0.39 0.46
C GLU A 67 -6.46 -0.64 1.46
N TYR A 68 -5.55 -1.36 2.13
CA TYR A 68 -5.92 -2.27 3.20
C TYR A 68 -5.73 -1.56 4.54
N PRO A 69 -6.79 -1.34 5.35
CA PRO A 69 -6.63 -0.80 6.68
C PRO A 69 -5.76 -1.74 7.53
N ILE A 70 -5.05 -1.17 8.51
CA ILE A 70 -4.29 -1.95 9.48
C ILE A 70 -5.24 -2.99 10.07
N ALA A 71 -4.96 -4.28 9.84
CA ALA A 71 -5.61 -5.31 10.61
C ALA A 71 -5.15 -5.07 12.04
N ASP A 72 -6.07 -4.66 12.93
CA ASP A 72 -5.82 -4.88 14.35
C ASP A 72 -5.47 -6.36 14.45
N GLU A 73 -4.22 -6.65 14.79
CA GLU A 73 -3.76 -7.97 15.13
C GLU A 73 -4.63 -8.39 16.32
N THR A 74 -5.80 -8.95 16.04
CA THR A 74 -6.59 -9.66 17.04
C THR A 74 -5.65 -10.78 17.43
N PRO A 75 -5.10 -10.77 18.65
CA PRO A 75 -4.37 -11.94 19.13
C PRO A 75 -5.35 -13.09 18.93
N ALA A 76 -4.91 -14.19 18.32
CA ALA A 76 -5.71 -15.40 18.31
C ALA A 76 -6.01 -15.73 19.78
N ASP A 77 -7.19 -15.33 20.25
CA ASP A 77 -7.58 -15.42 21.64
C ASP A 77 -7.71 -16.91 21.94
N GLY A 78 -6.83 -17.35 22.84
CA GLY A 78 -6.99 -18.49 23.75
C GLY A 78 -7.54 -19.78 23.15
N ASP A 79 -6.65 -20.75 22.98
CA ASP A 79 -6.92 -22.17 23.08
C ASP A 79 -8.10 -22.48 24.04
N PRO A 80 -9.30 -22.89 23.55
CA PRO A 80 -10.36 -23.32 24.43
C PRO A 80 -10.05 -24.75 24.88
N SER A 81 -9.24 -24.86 25.91
CA SER A 81 -9.10 -26.09 26.67
C SER A 81 -10.42 -26.35 27.41
N PHE A 82 -11.24 -27.26 26.87
CA PHE A 82 -12.37 -27.90 27.53
C PHE A 82 -12.02 -29.35 27.88
#